data_AF-B8DK79-F1
#
_entry.id   AF-B8DK79-F1
#
_cell.length_a   1.000
_cell.length_b   1.000
_cell.length_c   1.000
_cell.angle_alpha   90.00
_cell.angle_beta   90.00
_cell.angle_gamma   90.00
#
_symmetry.space_group_name_H-M   'P 1'
#
loop_
_entity.id
_entity.type
_entity.pdbx_description
1 polymer ?
#
loop_
_entity_poly.entity_id
_entity_poly.type
_entity_poly.pdbx_seq_one_letter_code
_entity_poly.pdbx_strand_id
1 'polypeptide(L)'
;MNTPPAHSFVRLRDAMLALAAWLDSLPEPTAPHAFEPDRASRPTGASGTFAATEPAGPAEPHGLRLLCAAGLRCLAANAKQYDLLIVRPNAFAAHFAATVAMLAPTAALANPSGTPADGQLDDAAFMLVEDMAALFRERSLRAPEDAPHEAEQALLDHFERCGEWLPADGTTVTDWYYVRLPALVLAQLLRRAEAASRVARHPGS
;
A
#
# COMPACT_ATOMS: atom_id res chain seq x y z
N MET A 1 -0.89 -6.61 -30.92
CA MET A 1 -1.25 -6.61 -29.49
C MET A 1 -0.01 -6.21 -28.73
N ASN A 2 0.02 -4.98 -28.18
CA ASN A 2 1.15 -4.52 -27.38
C ASN A 2 1.05 -5.20 -26.01
N THR A 3 1.97 -6.12 -25.72
CA THR A 3 2.14 -6.64 -24.37
C THR A 3 2.55 -5.46 -23.49
N PRO A 4 1.80 -5.11 -22.42
CA PRO A 4 2.26 -4.07 -21.51
C PRO A 4 3.66 -4.46 -21.01
N PRO A 5 4.63 -3.52 -20.98
CA PRO A 5 5.98 -3.83 -20.56
C PRO A 5 5.92 -4.43 -19.16
N ALA A 6 6.58 -5.57 -18.98
CA ALA A 6 6.59 -6.27 -17.71
C ALA A 6 7.03 -5.30 -16.60
N HIS A 7 6.16 -5.11 -15.61
CA HIS A 7 6.38 -4.20 -14.49
C HIS A 7 7.65 -4.64 -13.75
N SER A 8 8.63 -3.74 -13.68
CA SER A 8 9.87 -3.94 -12.95
C SER A 8 10.00 -2.82 -11.93
N PHE A 9 10.04 -3.19 -10.66
CA PHE A 9 10.22 -2.24 -9.57
C PHE A 9 11.56 -1.51 -9.70
N VAL A 10 12.59 -2.17 -10.23
CA VAL A 10 13.89 -1.53 -10.51
C VAL A 10 13.73 -0.40 -11.53
N ARG A 11 12.91 -0.58 -12.56
CA ARG A 11 12.64 0.45 -13.58
C ARG A 11 11.77 1.59 -13.05
N LEU A 12 10.96 1.34 -12.03
CA LEU A 12 10.10 2.34 -11.39
C LEU A 12 10.79 3.08 -10.24
N ARG A 13 12.02 2.70 -9.87
CA ARG A 13 12.72 3.22 -8.68
C ARG A 13 12.71 4.74 -8.60
N ASP A 14 13.19 5.41 -9.64
CA ASP A 14 13.33 6.87 -9.62
C ASP A 14 11.96 7.57 -9.56
N ALA A 15 10.96 6.99 -10.23
CA ALA A 15 9.59 7.48 -10.19
C ALA A 15 8.95 7.32 -8.79
N MET A 16 9.18 6.18 -8.11
CA MET A 16 8.73 5.97 -6.74
C MET A 16 9.37 6.96 -5.78
N LEU A 17 10.67 7.23 -5.93
CA LEU A 17 11.38 8.21 -5.09
C LEU A 17 10.91 9.65 -5.33
N ALA A 18 10.71 10.04 -6.58
CA ALA A 18 10.17 11.35 -6.92
C ALA A 18 8.75 11.53 -6.36
N LEU A 19 7.89 10.51 -6.50
CA LEU A 19 6.54 10.53 -5.96
C LEU A 19 6.55 10.62 -4.42
N ALA A 20 7.39 9.85 -3.75
CA ALA A 20 7.52 9.90 -2.30
C ALA A 20 7.98 11.29 -1.80
N ALA A 21 8.93 11.92 -2.52
CA ALA A 21 9.39 13.27 -2.19
C ALA A 21 8.29 14.32 -2.42
N TRP A 22 7.50 14.17 -3.49
CA TRP A 22 6.37 15.04 -3.76
C TRP A 22 5.31 14.94 -2.67
N LEU A 23 4.93 13.72 -2.25
CA LEU A 23 3.95 13.50 -1.18
C LEU A 23 4.37 14.15 0.15
N ASP A 24 5.65 14.08 0.52
CA ASP A 24 6.18 14.74 1.72
C ASP A 24 6.16 16.29 1.64
N SER A 25 6.23 16.84 0.43
CA SER A 25 6.34 18.28 0.21
C SER A 25 5.01 19.03 0.23
N LEU A 26 3.90 18.29 0.26
CA LEU A 26 2.56 18.87 0.17
C LEU A 26 2.10 19.41 1.53
N PRO A 27 1.42 20.56 1.54
CA PRO A 27 0.84 21.09 2.76
C PRO A 27 -0.23 20.14 3.32
N GLU A 28 -0.39 20.18 4.64
CA GLU A 28 -1.53 19.57 5.34
C GLU A 28 -2.85 20.02 4.69
N PRO A 29 -3.78 19.09 4.39
CA PRO A 29 -5.09 19.46 3.90
C PRO A 29 -5.75 20.38 4.92
N THR A 30 -6.00 21.64 4.55
CA THR A 30 -6.77 22.55 5.39
C THR A 30 -8.15 21.95 5.59
N ALA A 31 -8.47 21.60 6.83
CA ALA A 31 -9.77 21.04 7.23
C ALA A 31 -10.93 21.80 6.56
N PRO A 32 -12.01 21.12 6.13
CA PRO A 32 -13.19 21.82 5.66
C PRO A 32 -13.66 22.73 6.79
N HIS A 33 -13.84 24.02 6.47
CA HIS A 33 -14.25 25.07 7.40
C HIS A 33 -15.14 24.52 8.51
N ALA A 34 -14.60 24.52 9.74
CA ALA A 34 -15.38 24.25 10.93
C ALA A 34 -16.61 25.17 10.88
N PHE A 35 -17.78 24.56 10.73
CA PHE A 35 -19.05 25.24 10.89
C PHE A 35 -19.03 25.83 12.31
N GLU A 36 -18.94 27.17 12.43
CA GLU A 36 -19.03 27.82 13.73
C GLU A 36 -20.32 27.36 14.42
N PRO A 37 -20.25 26.66 15.57
CA PRO A 37 -21.43 26.45 16.36
C PRO A 37 -21.71 27.78 17.05
N ASP A 38 -22.77 28.43 16.59
CA ASP A 38 -23.33 29.62 17.20
C ASP A 38 -23.44 29.46 18.72
N ARG A 39 -23.00 30.51 19.40
CA ARG A 39 -22.70 30.54 20.82
C ARG A 39 -24.00 30.71 21.61
N ALA A 40 -24.69 29.63 21.95
CA ALA A 40 -25.75 29.70 22.96
C ALA A 40 -25.98 28.41 23.76
N SER A 41 -25.83 28.56 25.08
CA SER A 41 -26.47 27.78 26.15
C SER A 41 -25.76 26.55 26.72
N ARG A 42 -25.08 26.77 27.86
CA ARG A 42 -24.91 25.81 28.98
C ARG A 42 -26.25 25.67 29.74
N PRO A 43 -26.56 24.52 30.38
CA PRO A 43 -25.94 24.11 31.67
C PRO A 43 -25.59 22.60 31.76
N THR A 44 -24.43 22.25 32.29
CA THR A 44 -24.19 21.70 33.65
C THR A 44 -24.86 20.34 33.94
N GLY A 45 -24.08 19.26 33.99
CA GLY A 45 -24.52 18.01 34.66
C GLY A 45 -23.78 16.73 34.29
N ALA A 46 -23.11 16.17 35.30
CA ALA A 46 -22.84 14.74 35.54
C ALA A 46 -21.68 14.02 34.81
N SER A 47 -20.73 13.61 35.65
CA SER A 47 -19.73 12.56 35.51
C SER A 47 -20.22 11.28 34.83
N GLY A 48 -19.37 10.71 33.97
CA GLY A 48 -19.49 9.36 33.46
C GLY A 48 -18.16 8.90 32.88
N THR A 49 -17.39 8.17 33.68
CA THR A 49 -16.18 7.45 33.29
C THR A 49 -16.50 6.41 32.22
N PHE A 50 -16.00 6.61 31.00
CA PHE A 50 -15.71 5.51 30.06
C PHE A 50 -14.49 5.91 29.23
N ALA A 51 -13.33 5.38 29.62
CA ALA A 51 -12.21 5.23 28.69
C ALA A 51 -12.55 4.06 27.77
N ALA A 52 -13.33 4.34 26.72
CA ALA A 52 -13.40 3.50 25.55
C ALA A 52 -12.24 3.94 24.66
N THR A 53 -11.31 3.03 24.38
CA THR A 53 -10.39 3.15 23.25
C THR A 53 -11.23 3.45 22.02
N GLU A 54 -11.10 4.65 21.47
CA GLU A 54 -11.79 5.01 20.25
C GLU A 54 -11.42 4.01 19.15
N PRO A 55 -12.40 3.52 18.37
CA PRO A 55 -12.05 2.81 17.15
C PRO A 55 -11.33 3.83 16.27
N ALA A 56 -10.15 3.46 15.76
CA ALA A 56 -9.44 4.27 14.79
C ALA A 56 -10.44 4.65 13.69
N GLY A 57 -10.77 5.94 13.59
CA GLY A 57 -11.55 6.46 12.48
C GLY A 57 -10.78 6.26 11.17
N PRO A 58 -11.41 6.55 10.02
CA PRO A 58 -10.72 6.53 8.74
C PRO A 58 -9.43 7.35 8.87
N ALA A 59 -8.33 6.80 8.37
CA ALA A 59 -7.03 7.44 8.43
C ALA A 59 -7.15 8.89 7.96
N GLU A 60 -6.69 9.85 8.75
CA GLU A 60 -6.64 11.23 8.30
C GLU A 60 -5.86 11.27 6.96
N PRO A 61 -6.36 11.96 5.92
CA PRO A 61 -5.76 11.92 4.57
C PRO A 61 -4.25 12.20 4.57
N HIS A 62 -3.79 13.06 5.49
CA HIS A 62 -2.37 13.35 5.68
C HIS A 62 -1.56 12.12 6.16
N GLY A 63 -2.09 11.35 7.11
CA GLY A 63 -1.45 10.13 7.61
C GLY A 63 -1.29 9.08 6.52
N LEU A 64 -2.26 8.96 5.63
CA LEU A 64 -2.21 8.03 4.49
C LEU A 64 -1.14 8.41 3.47
N ARG A 65 -0.99 9.72 3.17
CA ARG A 65 0.07 10.22 2.27
C ARG A 65 1.46 9.92 2.81
N LEU A 66 1.69 10.13 4.11
CA LEU A 66 2.97 9.82 4.77
C LEU A 66 3.29 8.32 4.72
N LEU A 67 2.29 7.49 5.00
CA LEU A 67 2.42 6.02 4.92
C LEU A 67 2.74 5.58 3.49
N CYS A 68 2.06 6.16 2.50
CA CYS A 68 2.30 5.90 1.09
C CYS A 68 3.74 6.28 0.69
N ALA A 69 4.20 7.47 1.07
CA ALA A 69 5.56 7.93 0.79
C ALA A 69 6.63 7.01 1.42
N ALA A 70 6.43 6.56 2.66
CA ALA A 70 7.32 5.60 3.32
C ALA A 70 7.33 4.24 2.60
N GLY A 71 6.16 3.73 2.20
CA GLY A 71 6.04 2.49 1.43
C GLY A 71 6.75 2.56 0.07
N LEU A 72 6.59 3.67 -0.66
CA LEU A 72 7.26 3.90 -1.95
C LEU A 72 8.78 3.89 -1.81
N ARG A 73 9.34 4.53 -0.78
CA ARG A 73 10.77 4.50 -0.48
C ARG A 73 11.25 3.08 -0.17
N CYS A 74 10.48 2.33 0.61
CA CYS A 74 10.79 0.96 0.95
C CYS A 74 10.84 0.06 -0.30
N LEU A 75 9.83 0.14 -1.16
CA LEU A 75 9.81 -0.58 -2.44
C LEU A 75 10.99 -0.18 -3.33
N ALA A 76 11.30 1.11 -3.42
CA ALA A 76 12.40 1.61 -4.23
C ALA A 76 13.77 1.07 -3.78
N ALA A 77 14.01 1.09 -2.46
CA ALA A 77 15.22 0.56 -1.84
C ALA A 77 15.38 -0.95 -2.09
N ASN A 78 14.27 -1.69 -2.01
CA ASN A 78 14.26 -3.16 -2.10
C ASN A 78 13.81 -3.69 -3.47
N ALA A 79 13.76 -2.83 -4.48
CA ALA A 79 13.15 -3.12 -5.79
C ALA A 79 13.65 -4.40 -6.46
N LYS A 80 14.93 -4.75 -6.30
CA LYS A 80 15.51 -5.99 -6.85
C LYS A 80 14.90 -7.23 -6.19
N GLN A 81 14.71 -7.21 -4.88
CA GLN A 81 14.10 -8.31 -4.14
C GLN A 81 12.65 -8.50 -4.57
N TYR A 82 11.90 -7.41 -4.71
CA TYR A 82 10.53 -7.43 -5.21
C TYR A 82 10.43 -7.97 -6.64
N ASP A 83 11.34 -7.58 -7.54
CA ASP A 83 11.40 -8.14 -8.91
C ASP A 83 11.71 -9.65 -8.93
N LEU A 84 12.40 -10.18 -7.92
CA LEU A 84 12.72 -11.61 -7.80
C LEU A 84 11.59 -12.42 -7.15
N LEU A 85 10.95 -11.87 -6.13
CA LEU A 85 9.95 -12.59 -5.34
C LEU A 85 8.56 -12.53 -5.97
N ILE A 86 8.14 -11.37 -6.47
CA ILE A 86 6.78 -11.17 -6.97
C ILE A 86 6.64 -11.79 -8.36
N VAL A 87 5.88 -12.89 -8.44
CA VAL A 87 5.75 -13.69 -9.66
C VAL A 87 4.80 -13.02 -10.65
N ARG A 88 5.18 -12.98 -11.93
CA ARG A 88 4.35 -12.43 -13.00
C ARG A 88 3.43 -13.50 -13.61
N PRO A 89 2.21 -13.13 -14.06
CA PRO A 89 1.59 -11.81 -13.93
C PRO A 89 1.10 -11.54 -12.50
N ASN A 90 1.18 -10.28 -12.07
CA ASN A 90 0.66 -9.83 -10.78
C ASN A 90 -0.17 -8.55 -11.01
N ALA A 91 -1.45 -8.60 -10.63
CA ALA A 91 -2.39 -7.51 -10.89
C ALA A 91 -2.10 -6.25 -10.06
N PHE A 92 -1.73 -6.42 -8.78
CA PHE A 92 -1.34 -5.32 -7.90
C PHE A 92 -0.05 -4.65 -8.40
N ALA A 93 0.96 -5.44 -8.78
CA ALA A 93 2.18 -4.88 -9.37
C ALA A 93 1.91 -4.12 -10.68
N ALA A 94 0.92 -4.57 -11.46
CA ALA A 94 0.54 -3.93 -12.71
C ALA A 94 -0.20 -2.61 -12.49
N HIS A 95 -1.17 -2.62 -11.58
CA HIS A 95 -1.93 -1.44 -11.19
C HIS A 95 -1.01 -0.39 -10.54
N PHE A 96 -0.21 -0.81 -9.56
CA PHE A 96 0.82 0.02 -8.91
C PHE A 96 1.71 0.74 -9.92
N ALA A 97 2.26 -0.02 -10.87
CA ALA A 97 3.14 0.54 -11.89
C ALA A 97 2.45 1.55 -12.80
N ALA A 98 1.18 1.31 -13.15
CA ALA A 98 0.39 2.24 -13.94
C ALA A 98 0.11 3.53 -13.16
N THR A 99 -0.26 3.42 -11.89
CA THR A 99 -0.51 4.58 -11.01
C THR A 99 0.76 5.40 -10.79
N VAL A 100 1.90 4.76 -10.49
CA VAL A 100 3.19 5.45 -10.38
C VAL A 100 3.57 6.14 -11.68
N ALA A 101 3.43 5.46 -12.84
CA ALA A 101 3.75 6.05 -14.13
C ALA A 101 2.84 7.23 -14.51
N MET A 102 1.59 7.21 -14.07
CA MET A 102 0.63 8.30 -14.27
C MET A 102 0.98 9.54 -13.42
N LEU A 103 1.44 9.35 -12.19
CA LEU A 103 1.78 10.44 -11.27
C LEU A 103 3.22 10.99 -11.42
N ALA A 104 4.15 10.17 -11.91
CA ALA A 104 5.57 10.51 -12.00
C ALA A 104 5.87 11.82 -12.77
N PRO A 105 5.21 12.14 -13.90
CA PRO A 105 5.47 13.39 -14.61
C PRO A 105 5.17 14.62 -13.75
N THR A 106 4.09 14.59 -12.95
CA THR A 106 3.70 15.68 -12.05
C THR A 106 4.66 15.79 -10.88
N ALA A 107 5.02 14.64 -10.27
CA ALA A 107 5.96 14.59 -9.15
C ALA A 107 7.37 15.10 -9.51
N ALA A 108 7.76 15.01 -10.78
CA ALA A 108 9.06 15.48 -11.26
C ALA A 108 9.14 17.00 -11.50
N LEU A 109 8.03 17.74 -11.41
CA LEU A 109 8.02 19.19 -11.59
C LEU A 109 8.61 19.89 -10.36
N ALA A 110 9.53 20.85 -10.58
CA ALA A 110 10.20 21.59 -9.51
C ALA A 110 9.26 22.45 -8.64
N ASN A 111 8.09 22.82 -9.20
CA ASN A 111 6.96 23.41 -8.51
C ASN A 111 5.72 22.89 -9.23
N PRO A 112 5.04 21.85 -8.73
CA PRO A 112 3.79 21.40 -9.31
C PRO A 112 2.73 22.49 -9.06
N SER A 113 2.68 23.48 -9.95
CA SER A 113 1.71 24.58 -9.93
C SER A 113 0.37 24.03 -10.38
N GLY A 114 -0.33 23.47 -9.41
CA GLY A 114 -1.49 22.64 -9.58
C GLY A 114 -1.41 21.61 -8.48
N THR A 115 -1.86 21.98 -7.28
CA THR A 115 -2.37 20.95 -6.37
C THR A 115 -3.35 20.13 -7.23
N PRO A 116 -3.11 18.83 -7.47
CA PRO A 116 -4.21 17.98 -7.92
C PRO A 116 -5.38 18.31 -6.99
N ALA A 117 -6.60 18.44 -7.53
CA ALA A 117 -7.77 18.62 -6.66
C ALA A 117 -7.62 17.59 -5.54
N ASP A 118 -7.50 18.03 -4.27
CA ASP A 118 -6.80 17.26 -3.23
C ASP A 118 -7.27 15.80 -3.14
N GLY A 119 -8.57 15.56 -3.42
CA GLY A 119 -9.17 14.24 -3.55
C GLY A 119 -8.52 13.29 -4.58
N GLN A 120 -8.08 13.75 -5.75
CA GLN A 120 -7.48 12.86 -6.76
C GLN A 120 -6.12 12.30 -6.29
N LEU A 121 -5.37 13.07 -5.51
CA LEU A 121 -4.10 12.59 -4.97
C LEU A 121 -4.31 11.69 -3.76
N ASP A 122 -5.29 12.01 -2.92
CA ASP A 122 -5.70 11.13 -1.83
C ASP A 122 -6.19 9.78 -2.33
N ASP A 123 -7.03 9.77 -3.36
CA ASP A 123 -7.50 8.55 -4.03
C ASP A 123 -6.33 7.74 -4.58
N ALA A 124 -5.35 8.42 -5.19
CA ALA A 124 -4.18 7.75 -5.73
C ALA A 124 -3.26 7.21 -4.62
N ALA A 125 -3.08 7.95 -3.53
CA ALA A 125 -2.34 7.47 -2.37
C ALA A 125 -3.02 6.27 -1.72
N PHE A 126 -4.35 6.28 -1.63
CA PHE A 126 -5.16 5.17 -1.14
C PHE A 126 -4.97 3.91 -1.99
N MET A 127 -5.14 4.03 -3.31
CA MET A 127 -4.90 2.92 -4.24
C MET A 127 -3.47 2.37 -4.17
N LEU A 128 -2.46 3.26 -4.03
CA LEU A 128 -1.07 2.83 -3.89
C LEU A 128 -0.83 2.10 -2.58
N VAL A 129 -1.47 2.51 -1.47
CA VAL A 129 -1.39 1.80 -0.19
C VAL A 129 -1.99 0.41 -0.30
N GLU A 130 -3.13 0.25 -0.97
CA GLU A 130 -3.74 -1.06 -1.24
C GLU A 130 -2.82 -1.99 -2.03
N ASP A 131 -2.24 -1.49 -3.12
CA ASP A 131 -1.28 -2.26 -3.92
C ASP A 131 -0.04 -2.63 -3.10
N MET A 132 0.52 -1.68 -2.35
CA MET A 132 1.69 -1.92 -1.51
C MET A 132 1.40 -2.93 -0.40
N ALA A 133 0.23 -2.89 0.24
CA ALA A 133 -0.17 -3.87 1.24
C ALA A 133 -0.16 -5.29 0.65
N ALA A 134 -0.76 -5.47 -0.53
CA ALA A 134 -0.75 -6.76 -1.22
C ALA A 134 0.68 -7.22 -1.59
N LEU A 135 1.53 -6.31 -2.08
CA LEU A 135 2.92 -6.62 -2.44
C LEU A 135 3.78 -6.98 -1.21
N PHE A 136 3.66 -6.23 -0.12
CA PHE A 136 4.38 -6.45 1.14
C PHE A 136 3.95 -7.76 1.80
N ARG A 137 2.64 -8.05 1.74
CA ARG A 137 2.09 -9.33 2.18
C ARG A 137 2.65 -10.49 1.36
N GLU A 138 2.69 -10.36 0.03
CA GLU A 138 3.27 -11.38 -0.83
C GLU A 138 4.74 -11.62 -0.57
N ARG A 139 5.54 -10.56 -0.41
CA ARG A 139 6.96 -10.67 0.00
C ARG A 139 7.08 -11.50 1.27
N SER A 140 6.32 -11.14 2.30
CA SER A 140 6.35 -11.80 3.61
C SER A 140 5.92 -13.27 3.55
N LEU A 141 4.97 -13.62 2.67
CA LEU A 141 4.55 -15.01 2.48
C LEU A 141 5.56 -15.85 1.69
N ARG A 142 6.37 -15.20 0.83
CA ARG A 142 7.37 -15.88 -0.01
C ARG A 142 8.73 -16.04 0.67
N ALA A 143 9.07 -15.13 1.57
CA ALA A 143 10.29 -15.14 2.36
C ALA A 143 9.95 -14.90 3.85
N PRO A 144 9.26 -15.85 4.50
CA PRO A 144 8.83 -15.70 5.90
C PRO A 144 9.99 -15.60 6.89
N GLU A 145 11.18 -16.07 6.52
CA GLU A 145 12.42 -15.90 7.29
C GLU A 145 12.94 -14.46 7.29
N ASP A 146 12.56 -13.65 6.30
CA ASP A 146 12.96 -12.25 6.17
C ASP A 146 11.95 -11.36 6.90
N ALA A 147 12.37 -10.81 8.04
CA ALA A 147 11.59 -9.84 8.79
C ALA A 147 11.17 -8.66 7.88
N PRO A 148 9.91 -8.19 7.97
CA PRO A 148 9.48 -7.03 7.21
C PRO A 148 10.28 -5.80 7.58
N HIS A 149 10.53 -4.94 6.60
CA HIS A 149 11.13 -3.65 6.86
C HIS A 149 10.16 -2.79 7.68
N GLU A 150 10.68 -1.83 8.44
CA GLU A 150 9.86 -0.98 9.33
C GLU A 150 8.70 -0.30 8.59
N ALA A 151 8.95 0.26 7.41
CA ALA A 151 7.91 0.89 6.59
C ALA A 151 6.90 -0.13 6.02
N GLU A 152 7.31 -1.37 5.75
CA GLU A 152 6.37 -2.43 5.38
C GLU A 152 5.46 -2.77 6.55
N GLN A 153 6.06 -3.00 7.72
CA GLN A 153 5.33 -3.35 8.93
C GLN A 153 4.33 -2.25 9.32
N ALA A 154 4.75 -0.98 9.29
CA ALA A 154 3.87 0.15 9.57
C ALA A 154 2.68 0.21 8.60
N LEU A 155 2.92 -0.03 7.31
CA LEU A 155 1.86 -0.04 6.30
C LEU A 155 0.90 -1.21 6.50
N LEU A 156 1.41 -2.40 6.77
CA LEU A 156 0.59 -3.58 7.04
C LEU A 156 -0.21 -3.41 8.34
N ASP A 157 0.39 -2.91 9.41
CA ASP A 157 -0.30 -2.65 10.68
C ASP A 157 -1.42 -1.62 10.51
N HIS A 158 -1.18 -0.58 9.71
CA HIS A 158 -2.23 0.38 9.37
C HIS A 158 -3.35 -0.30 8.59
N PHE A 159 -3.02 -1.00 7.50
CA PHE A 159 -3.98 -1.70 6.65
C PHE A 159 -4.86 -2.68 7.42
N GLU A 160 -4.28 -3.42 8.37
CA GLU A 160 -4.98 -4.46 9.14
C GLU A 160 -5.80 -3.90 10.32
N ARG A 161 -5.53 -2.68 10.79
CA ARG A 161 -6.07 -2.16 12.07
C ARG A 161 -6.81 -0.84 12.00
N CYS A 162 -6.72 -0.10 10.88
CA CYS A 162 -7.40 1.20 10.75
C CYS A 162 -8.92 1.11 10.62
N GLY A 163 -9.48 -0.10 10.43
CA GLY A 163 -10.93 -0.31 10.31
C GLY A 163 -11.49 -0.13 8.89
N GLU A 164 -10.67 0.34 7.93
CA GLU A 164 -11.07 0.51 6.53
C GLU A 164 -11.10 -0.85 5.78
N TRP A 165 -10.04 -1.65 5.91
CA TRP A 165 -9.89 -2.92 5.17
C TRP A 165 -10.19 -4.13 6.04
N LEU A 166 -11.48 -4.40 6.26
CA LEU A 166 -11.94 -5.51 7.08
C LEU A 166 -11.94 -6.83 6.28
N PRO A 167 -11.50 -7.96 6.86
CA PRO A 167 -11.48 -9.26 6.16
C PRO A 167 -12.82 -9.73 5.57
N ALA A 168 -13.95 -9.18 6.05
CA ALA A 168 -15.30 -9.55 5.63
C ALA A 168 -16.06 -8.42 4.91
N ASP A 169 -15.38 -7.37 4.47
CA ASP A 169 -15.99 -6.24 3.74
C ASP A 169 -16.43 -6.61 2.31
N GLY A 170 -15.93 -7.72 1.76
CA GLY A 170 -16.23 -8.21 0.42
C GLY A 170 -15.56 -7.41 -0.71
N THR A 171 -14.62 -6.52 -0.39
CA THR A 171 -13.89 -5.77 -1.42
C THR A 171 -12.87 -6.67 -2.12
N THR A 172 -12.51 -6.31 -3.35
CA THR A 172 -11.55 -7.12 -4.13
C THR A 172 -10.18 -7.15 -3.44
N VAL A 173 -9.74 -6.02 -2.87
CA VAL A 173 -8.43 -5.91 -2.22
C VAL A 173 -8.32 -6.79 -0.98
N THR A 174 -9.33 -6.82 -0.11
CA THR A 174 -9.30 -7.61 1.14
C THR A 174 -9.42 -9.11 0.88
N ASP A 175 -10.28 -9.53 -0.06
CA ASP A 175 -10.38 -10.93 -0.48
C ASP A 175 -9.03 -11.42 -1.01
N TRP A 176 -8.37 -10.60 -1.83
CA TRP A 176 -7.02 -10.91 -2.27
C TRP A 176 -6.02 -10.97 -1.12
N TYR A 177 -5.97 -9.93 -0.29
CA TYR A 177 -4.99 -9.80 0.80
C TYR A 177 -5.08 -10.94 1.82
N TYR A 178 -6.29 -11.24 2.32
CA TYR A 178 -6.51 -12.20 3.40
C TYR A 178 -6.68 -13.64 2.92
N VAL A 179 -7.22 -13.87 1.72
CA VAL A 179 -7.63 -15.22 1.29
C VAL A 179 -6.84 -15.67 0.06
N ARG A 180 -6.97 -14.96 -1.07
CA ARG A 180 -6.50 -15.50 -2.35
C ARG A 180 -4.98 -15.47 -2.46
N LEU A 181 -4.33 -14.43 -1.99
CA LEU A 181 -2.89 -14.26 -2.10
C LEU A 181 -2.13 -15.29 -1.23
N PRO A 182 -2.48 -15.52 0.05
CA PRO A 182 -1.94 -16.65 0.83
C PRO A 182 -2.13 -18.01 0.14
N ALA A 183 -3.33 -18.30 -0.36
CA ALA A 183 -3.61 -19.57 -1.04
C ALA A 183 -2.79 -19.75 -2.32
N LEU A 184 -2.66 -18.67 -3.12
CA LEU A 184 -1.88 -18.67 -4.36
C LEU A 184 -0.39 -18.88 -4.09
N VAL A 185 0.18 -18.18 -3.11
CA VAL A 185 1.60 -18.32 -2.74
C VAL A 185 1.88 -19.73 -2.25
N LEU A 186 1.06 -20.26 -1.35
CA LEU A 186 1.20 -21.64 -0.85
C LEU A 186 1.17 -22.66 -2.00
N ALA A 187 0.18 -22.56 -2.89
CA ALA A 187 0.06 -23.47 -4.02
C ALA A 187 1.29 -23.40 -4.96
N GLN A 188 1.87 -22.22 -5.16
CA GLN A 188 3.09 -22.05 -5.96
C GLN A 188 4.32 -22.64 -5.28
N LEU A 189 4.49 -22.44 -3.96
CA LEU A 189 5.59 -23.00 -3.19
C LEU A 189 5.55 -24.54 -3.20
N LEU A 190 4.36 -25.13 -3.01
CA LEU A 190 4.16 -26.58 -3.09
C LEU A 190 4.54 -27.13 -4.47
N ARG A 191 4.12 -26.47 -5.56
CA ARG A 191 4.49 -26.88 -6.93
C ARG A 191 6.00 -26.83 -7.16
N ARG A 192 6.69 -25.81 -6.64
CA ARG A 192 8.15 -25.71 -6.74
C ARG A 192 8.86 -26.81 -5.95
N ALA A 193 8.40 -27.10 -4.73
CA ALA A 193 8.94 -28.17 -3.90
C ALA A 193 8.76 -29.55 -4.56
N GLU A 194 7.60 -29.78 -5.18
CA GLU A 194 7.33 -31.01 -5.92
C GLU A 194 8.26 -31.15 -7.14
N ALA A 195 8.41 -30.08 -7.94
CA ALA A 195 9.30 -30.07 -9.09
C ALA A 195 10.77 -30.33 -8.69
N ALA A 196 11.25 -29.68 -7.63
CA ALA A 196 12.60 -29.90 -7.09
C ALA A 196 12.79 -31.36 -6.62
N SER A 197 11.78 -31.93 -5.96
CA SER A 197 11.80 -33.33 -5.53
C SER A 197 11.85 -34.30 -6.72
N ARG A 198 11.16 -34.00 -7.83
CA ARG A 198 11.19 -34.82 -9.04
C ARG A 198 12.57 -34.81 -9.71
N VAL A 199 13.18 -33.63 -9.82
CA VAL A 199 14.55 -33.46 -10.36
C VAL A 199 15.58 -34.21 -9.51
N ALA A 200 15.49 -34.10 -8.18
CA ALA A 200 16.37 -34.83 -7.26
C ALA A 200 16.24 -36.35 -7.37
N ARG A 201 15.06 -36.87 -7.75
CA ARG A 201 14.83 -38.31 -7.97
C ARG A 201 15.29 -38.81 -9.34
N HIS A 202 15.48 -37.93 -10.33
CA HIS A 202 15.93 -38.29 -11.68
C HIS A 202 17.06 -37.36 -12.16
N PRO A 203 18.24 -37.39 -11.52
CA PRO A 203 19.39 -36.60 -11.94
C PRO A 203 20.00 -37.22 -13.21
N GLY A 204 19.39 -36.98 -14.38
CA GLY A 204 19.94 -37.32 -15.70
C GLY A 204 19.20 -38.40 -16.47
N SER A 205 18.05 -38.06 -17.06
CA SER A 205 17.59 -38.68 -18.31
C SER A 205 17.79 -37.72 -19.46
#